data_AF-A0A7K6PBC4-F1
#
_entry.id   AF-A0A7K6PBC4-F1
#
_cell.length_a   1.000
_cell.length_b   1.000
_cell.length_c   1.000
_cell.angle_alpha   90.00
_cell.angle_beta   90.00
_cell.angle_gamma   90.00
#
_symmetry.space_group_name_H-M   'P 1'
#
loop_
_entity.id
_entity.type
_entity.pdbx_description
1 polymer ?
#
loop_
_entity_poly.entity_id
_entity_poly.type
_entity_poly.pdbx_seq_one_letter_code
_entity_poly.pdbx_strand_id
1 'polypeptide(L)'
;MVQHWRVDREEKYEIVEKWFLKDLEMIDGKEADTDNPYFDMHFHKVYNMEAYSCASKYTFARTLSKLNAMYLKKDFKIVNFDDTYLNDDSIWSSSNRDFVVVMKVCFYAFSLLCLSLCRLS
;
A
#
# COMPACT_ATOMS: atom_id res chain seq x y z
N MET A 1 -13.39 2.21 -9.83
CA MET A 1 -13.10 1.62 -8.51
C MET A 1 -14.35 0.94 -8.01
N VAL A 2 -14.21 -0.24 -7.42
CA VAL A 2 -15.35 -1.07 -7.01
C VAL A 2 -15.10 -1.55 -5.59
N GLN A 3 -16.02 -1.26 -4.68
CA GLN A 3 -16.01 -1.80 -3.34
C GLN A 3 -16.77 -3.12 -3.33
N HIS A 4 -16.15 -4.12 -2.72
CA HIS A 4 -16.72 -5.44 -2.55
C HIS A 4 -16.91 -5.74 -1.07
N TRP A 5 -17.97 -6.47 -0.74
CA TRP A 5 -18.22 -7.01 0.59
C TRP A 5 -18.17 -8.52 0.56
N ARG A 6 -17.42 -9.12 1.49
CA ARG A 6 -17.35 -10.58 1.61
C ARG A 6 -18.62 -11.08 2.30
N VAL A 7 -19.38 -11.92 1.62
CA VAL A 7 -20.70 -12.39 2.08
C VAL A 7 -20.59 -13.67 2.91
N ASP A 8 -19.63 -14.54 2.59
CA ASP A 8 -19.47 -15.83 3.26
C ASP A 8 -18.00 -16.23 3.46
N ARG A 9 -17.79 -17.43 4.02
CA ARG A 9 -16.45 -18.02 4.21
C ARG A 9 -15.89 -18.69 2.95
N GLU A 10 -16.68 -18.77 1.89
CA GLU A 10 -16.30 -19.36 0.59
C GLU A 10 -15.75 -18.29 -0.37
N GLU A 11 -15.33 -17.14 0.17
CA GLU A 11 -14.80 -16.03 -0.61
C GLU A 11 -15.78 -15.51 -1.67
N LYS A 12 -17.09 -15.58 -1.41
CA LYS A 12 -18.07 -14.89 -2.25
C LYS A 12 -18.10 -13.40 -1.92
N TYR A 13 -18.07 -12.58 -2.97
CA TYR A 13 -18.06 -11.13 -2.87
C TYR A 13 -19.23 -10.52 -3.64
N GLU A 14 -19.89 -9.55 -3.03
CA GLU A 14 -20.90 -8.73 -3.68
C GLU A 14 -20.39 -7.31 -3.87
N ILE A 15 -20.81 -6.68 -4.98
CA ILE A 15 -20.45 -5.29 -5.25
C ILE A 15 -21.36 -4.40 -4.44
N VAL A 16 -20.77 -3.62 -3.54
CA VAL A 16 -21.50 -2.64 -2.72
C VAL A 16 -21.60 -1.31 -3.45
N GLU A 17 -20.49 -0.85 -4.01
CA GLU A 17 -20.43 0.48 -4.60
C GLU A 17 -19.44 0.53 -5.77
N LYS A 18 -19.71 1.41 -6.73
CA LYS A 18 -18.88 1.63 -7.91
C LYS A 18 -18.69 3.13 -8.10
N TRP A 19 -17.44 3.52 -8.35
CA TRP A 19 -17.06 4.88 -8.65
C TRP A 19 -16.18 4.96 -9.90
N PHE A 20 -16.31 6.01 -10.70
CA PHE A 20 -15.33 6.28 -11.73
C PHE A 20 -14.10 6.92 -11.11
N LEU A 21 -12.91 6.50 -11.54
CA LEU A 21 -11.65 7.06 -11.03
C LEU A 21 -11.54 8.56 -11.34
N LYS A 22 -12.10 9.01 -12.48
CA LYS A 22 -12.12 10.43 -12.88
C LYS A 22 -12.86 11.32 -11.87
N ASP A 23 -13.79 10.76 -11.09
CA ASP A 23 -14.59 11.52 -10.13
C ASP A 23 -13.87 11.64 -8.76
N LEU A 24 -12.77 10.91 -8.53
CA LEU A 24 -12.01 10.98 -7.28
C LEU A 24 -11.14 12.24 -7.27
N GLU A 25 -11.48 13.25 -6.47
CA GLU A 25 -10.80 14.56 -6.47
C GLU A 25 -9.52 14.55 -5.64
N MET A 26 -9.52 13.84 -4.51
CA MET A 26 -8.42 13.83 -3.54
C MET A 26 -8.41 12.54 -2.72
N ILE A 27 -7.24 12.17 -2.24
CA ILE A 27 -7.08 11.27 -1.09
C ILE A 27 -6.35 11.98 0.04
N ASP A 28 -6.85 11.79 1.26
CA ASP A 28 -6.31 12.40 2.47
C ASP A 28 -5.85 11.30 3.44
N GLY A 29 -4.55 11.26 3.75
CA GLY A 29 -3.95 10.27 4.64
C GLY A 29 -4.23 10.49 6.13
N LYS A 30 -5.00 11.55 6.46
CA LYS A 30 -5.33 12.04 7.80
C LYS A 30 -4.11 12.46 8.61
N GLU A 31 -3.48 11.50 9.27
CA GLU A 31 -2.32 11.71 10.13
C GLU A 31 -1.10 11.09 9.44
N ALA A 32 -0.27 11.93 8.81
CA ALA A 32 0.93 11.48 8.09
C ALA A 32 1.97 10.86 9.04
N ASP A 33 2.07 11.40 10.26
CA ASP A 33 3.08 11.02 11.26
C ASP A 33 2.68 9.81 12.11
N THR A 34 1.44 9.33 11.95
CA THR A 34 0.92 8.19 12.70
C THR A 34 0.88 6.94 11.83
N ASP A 35 1.44 5.84 12.33
CA ASP A 35 1.37 4.54 11.68
C ASP A 35 -0.03 3.93 11.83
N ASN A 36 -0.95 4.34 10.95
CA ASN A 36 -2.32 3.84 10.91
C ASN A 36 -2.83 3.60 9.47
N PRO A 37 -3.81 2.70 9.28
CA PRO A 37 -4.34 2.36 7.96
C PRO A 37 -5.48 3.27 7.46
N TYR A 38 -5.83 4.33 8.18
CA TYR A 38 -7.00 5.16 7.87
C TYR A 38 -6.68 6.26 6.86
N PHE A 39 -7.62 6.52 5.96
CA PHE A 39 -7.55 7.60 4.98
C PHE A 39 -8.96 7.95 4.48
N ASP A 40 -9.10 9.10 3.83
CA ASP A 40 -10.34 9.52 3.21
C ASP A 40 -10.22 9.56 1.68
N MET A 41 -11.29 9.15 1.01
CA MET A 41 -11.47 9.30 -0.43
C MET A 41 -12.51 10.38 -0.70
N HIS A 42 -12.09 11.44 -1.38
CA HIS A 42 -12.94 12.59 -1.68
C HIS A 42 -13.48 12.46 -3.10
N PHE A 43 -14.78 12.17 -3.20
CA PHE A 43 -15.58 12.32 -4.41
C PHE A 43 -16.59 13.46 -4.21
N HIS A 44 -17.80 13.34 -4.78
CA HIS A 44 -18.94 14.18 -4.40
C HIS A 44 -19.28 14.12 -2.89
N LYS A 45 -18.93 13.01 -2.23
CA LYS A 45 -18.94 12.89 -0.77
C LYS A 45 -17.61 12.29 -0.28
N VAL A 46 -17.35 12.44 1.00
CA VAL A 46 -16.17 11.88 1.67
C VAL A 46 -16.48 10.45 2.12
N TYR A 47 -15.59 9.52 1.77
CA TYR A 47 -15.62 8.13 2.23
C TYR A 47 -14.45 7.88 3.18
N ASN A 48 -14.76 7.49 4.42
CA ASN A 48 -13.77 7.08 5.38
C ASN A 48 -13.37 5.63 5.10
N MET A 49 -12.08 5.41 4.85
CA MET A 49 -11.54 4.12 4.45
C MET A 49 -10.53 3.62 5.46
N GLU A 50 -10.46 2.29 5.59
CA GLU A 50 -9.45 1.57 6.34
C GLU A 50 -8.78 0.59 5.38
N ALA A 51 -7.47 0.75 5.18
CA ALA A 51 -6.69 -0.22 4.44
C ALA A 51 -6.40 -1.46 5.29
N TYR A 52 -5.98 -2.54 4.66
CA TYR A 52 -5.51 -3.74 5.39
C TYR A 52 -4.32 -3.45 6.33
N SER A 53 -3.47 -2.50 5.95
CA SER A 53 -2.31 -2.07 6.72
C SER A 53 -1.89 -0.65 6.31
N CYS A 54 -1.05 0.01 7.11
CA CYS A 54 -0.44 1.28 6.73
C CYS A 54 0.35 1.18 5.41
N ALA A 55 1.12 0.11 5.22
CA ALA A 55 1.82 -0.14 3.95
C ALA A 55 0.84 -0.26 2.75
N SER A 56 -0.32 -0.89 2.97
CA SER A 56 -1.38 -0.98 1.95
C SER A 56 -2.00 0.39 1.65
N LYS A 57 -2.19 1.26 2.66
CA LYS A 57 -2.64 2.66 2.51
C LYS A 57 -1.71 3.43 1.55
N TYR A 58 -0.40 3.40 1.82
CA TYR A 58 0.59 4.07 0.96
C TYR A 58 0.67 3.47 -0.44
N THR A 59 0.60 2.13 -0.56
CA THR A 59 0.59 1.44 -1.86
C THR A 59 -0.62 1.82 -2.71
N PHE A 60 -1.78 1.98 -2.08
CA PHE A 60 -2.99 2.44 -2.73
C PHE A 60 -2.82 3.88 -3.27
N ALA A 61 -2.30 4.79 -2.44
CA ALA A 61 -2.04 6.17 -2.84
C ALA A 61 -1.08 6.27 -4.04
N ARG A 62 0.04 5.55 -4.01
CA ARG A 62 1.00 5.50 -5.13
C ARG A 62 0.37 4.94 -6.41
N THR A 63 -0.42 3.88 -6.29
CA THR A 63 -1.14 3.28 -7.42
C THR A 63 -2.10 4.29 -8.06
N LEU A 64 -2.87 5.04 -7.25
CA LEU A 64 -3.78 6.07 -7.76
C LEU A 64 -3.02 7.18 -8.48
N SER A 65 -1.90 7.65 -7.93
CA SER A 65 -1.04 8.63 -8.58
C SER A 65 -0.57 8.16 -9.97
N LYS A 66 -0.08 6.91 -10.06
CA LYS A 66 0.36 6.30 -11.32
C LYS A 66 -0.78 6.16 -12.33
N LEU A 67 -1.94 5.69 -11.89
CA LEU A 67 -3.13 5.58 -12.76
C LEU A 67 -3.58 6.95 -13.26
N ASN A 68 -3.56 7.97 -12.40
CA ASN A 68 -3.89 9.33 -12.79
C ASN A 68 -2.91 9.85 -13.85
N ALA A 69 -1.60 9.73 -13.61
CA ALA A 69 -0.56 10.17 -14.55
C ALA A 69 -0.65 9.46 -15.91
N MET A 70 -0.99 8.17 -15.92
CA MET A 70 -1.08 7.37 -17.14
C MET A 70 -2.34 7.65 -17.96
N TYR A 71 -3.50 7.77 -17.30
CA TYR A 71 -4.79 7.73 -18.00
C TYR A 71 -5.59 9.04 -17.93
N LEU A 72 -5.58 9.73 -16.79
CA LEU A 72 -6.48 10.87 -16.57
C LEU A 72 -5.80 12.23 -16.75
N LYS A 73 -4.52 12.32 -16.41
CA LYS A 73 -3.68 13.54 -16.49
C LYS A 73 -4.34 14.77 -15.87
N LYS A 74 -5.14 14.58 -14.82
CA LYS A 74 -5.75 15.68 -14.07
C LYS A 74 -4.90 16.06 -12.87
N ASP A 75 -5.15 17.25 -12.33
CA ASP A 75 -4.65 17.65 -11.02
C ASP A 75 -5.34 16.79 -9.95
N PHE A 76 -4.62 15.79 -9.44
CA PHE A 76 -5.11 14.84 -8.45
C PHE A 76 -4.32 15.03 -7.15
N LYS A 77 -5.04 15.31 -6.07
CA LYS A 77 -4.42 15.71 -4.81
C LYS A 77 -4.24 14.50 -3.89
N ILE A 78 -3.01 14.33 -3.41
CA ILE A 78 -2.65 13.39 -2.35
C ILE A 78 -2.10 14.24 -1.22
N VAL A 79 -2.78 14.25 -0.08
CA VAL A 79 -2.45 15.13 1.06
C VAL A 79 -2.35 14.34 2.35
N ASN A 80 -1.59 14.85 3.32
CA ASN A 80 -1.37 14.21 4.62
C ASN A 80 -0.82 12.77 4.53
N PHE A 81 0.08 12.57 3.57
CA PHE A 81 0.93 11.39 3.47
C PHE A 81 2.38 11.84 3.61
N ASP A 82 3.22 11.03 4.24
CA ASP A 82 4.66 11.28 4.26
C ASP A 82 5.26 11.03 2.87
N ASP A 83 5.85 12.08 2.31
CA ASP A 83 6.51 12.09 0.99
C ASP A 83 7.61 11.03 0.87
N THR A 84 8.25 10.68 1.98
CA THR A 84 9.25 9.61 2.05
C THR A 84 8.65 8.30 1.57
N TYR A 85 7.41 7.98 1.93
CA TYR A 85 6.76 6.73 1.55
C TYR A 85 5.94 6.84 0.26
N LEU A 86 5.61 8.05 -0.20
CA LEU A 86 4.94 8.23 -1.50
C LEU A 86 5.86 8.07 -2.69
N ASN A 87 7.15 8.41 -2.54
CA ASN A 87 8.11 8.28 -3.61
C ASN A 87 8.73 6.87 -3.60
N ASP A 88 8.35 6.00 -4.54
CA ASP A 88 8.92 4.63 -4.66
C ASP A 88 10.47 4.66 -4.76
N ASP A 89 11.04 5.74 -5.30
CA ASP A 89 12.49 5.90 -5.46
C ASP A 89 13.25 6.00 -4.12
N SER A 90 12.58 6.35 -3.02
CA SER A 90 13.19 6.43 -1.68
C SER A 90 13.40 5.04 -1.07
N ILE A 91 12.50 4.08 -1.33
CA ILE A 91 12.59 2.70 -0.82
C ILE A 91 13.72 1.95 -1.54
N TRP A 92 13.98 2.29 -2.81
CA TRP A 92 15.11 1.76 -3.59
C TRP A 92 16.37 2.65 -3.53
N SER A 93 16.32 3.75 -2.78
CA SER A 93 17.48 4.59 -2.53
C SER A 93 18.57 3.79 -1.81
N SER A 94 19.83 4.13 -2.09
CA SER A 94 21.00 3.30 -1.80
C SER A 94 21.08 2.75 -0.37
N SER A 95 20.55 3.47 0.63
CA SER A 95 20.55 3.05 2.04
C SER A 95 19.64 1.84 2.35
N ASN A 96 18.51 1.67 1.65
CA ASN A 96 17.57 0.57 1.91
C ASN A 96 17.89 -0.69 1.09
N ARG A 97 18.67 -0.57 0.00
CA ARG A 97 19.18 -1.73 -0.72
C ARG A 97 20.14 -2.54 0.15
N ASP A 98 20.94 -1.87 0.97
CA ASP A 98 21.83 -2.52 1.93
C ASP A 98 21.03 -3.31 2.97
N PHE A 99 19.91 -2.77 3.46
CA PHE A 99 19.04 -3.49 4.41
C PHE A 99 18.39 -4.74 3.79
N VAL A 100 17.94 -4.68 2.53
CA VAL A 100 17.37 -5.84 1.82
C VAL A 100 18.43 -6.91 1.54
N VAL A 101 19.65 -6.49 1.19
CA VAL A 101 20.80 -7.40 1.01
C VAL A 101 21.16 -8.04 2.35
N VAL A 102 21.23 -7.28 3.43
CA VAL A 102 21.49 -7.79 4.79
C VAL A 102 20.40 -8.77 5.20
N MET A 103 19.11 -8.45 5.00
CA MET A 103 18.01 -9.38 5.26
C MET A 103 18.17 -10.69 4.49
N LYS A 104 18.47 -10.64 3.18
CA LYS A 104 18.75 -11.83 2.39
C LYS A 104 19.92 -12.64 2.94
N VAL A 105 21.04 -11.98 3.24
CA VAL A 105 22.22 -12.64 3.83
C VAL A 105 21.89 -13.29 5.17
N CYS A 106 21.13 -12.61 6.03
CA CYS A 106 20.65 -13.16 7.30
C CYS A 106 19.77 -14.40 7.07
N PHE A 107 18.79 -14.34 6.17
CA PHE A 107 17.95 -15.49 5.83
C PHE A 107 18.77 -16.68 5.32
N TYR A 108 19.75 -16.45 4.44
CA TYR A 108 20.66 -17.50 3.98
C TYR A 108 21.52 -18.07 5.12
N ALA A 109 22.07 -17.21 5.98
CA ALA A 109 22.87 -17.64 7.12
C ALA A 109 22.05 -18.49 8.09
N PHE A 110 20.82 -18.07 8.43
CA PHE A 110 19.92 -18.86 9.27
C PHE A 110 19.54 -20.19 8.62
N SER A 111 19.29 -20.21 7.31
CA SER A 111 19.00 -21.46 6.58
C SER A 111 20.17 -22.45 6.62
N LEU A 112 21.40 -21.95 6.44
CA LEU A 112 22.62 -22.75 6.54
C LEU A 112 22.87 -23.24 7.97
N LEU A 113 22.59 -22.39 8.97
CA LEU A 113 22.71 -22.75 10.38
C LEU A 113 21.73 -23.89 10.72
N CYS A 114 20.47 -23.78 10.30
CA CYS A 114 19.47 -24.83 10.45
C CYS A 114 19.90 -26.13 9.78
N LEU A 115 20.44 -26.07 8.56
CA LEU A 115 20.95 -27.26 7.85
C LEU A 115 22.16 -27.89 8.56
N SER A 116 23.04 -27.09 9.16
CA SER A 116 24.21 -27.60 9.90
C SER A 116 23.84 -28.23 11.26
N LEU A 117 22.71 -27.82 11.84
CA LEU A 117 22.18 -28.32 13.10
C LEU A 117 21.23 -29.52 12.91
N CYS A 118 20.71 -29.73 11.70
CA CYS A 118 20.12 -31.00 11.30
C CYS A 118 21.22 -32.06 11.23
N ARG A 119 21.44 -32.80 12.33
CA ARG A 119 22.12 -34.10 12.24
C ARG A 119 21.28 -34.96 11.30
N LEU A 120 21.84 -35.37 10.16
CA LEU A 120 21.27 -36.46 9.36
C LEU A 120 21.16 -37.67 10.28
N SER A 121 19.95 -37.93 10.78
CA SER A 121 19.58 -39.19 11.41
C SER A 121 19.03 -40.15 10.37
#